data_AF-J9FJW7-F1
#
_entry.id   AF-J9FJW7-F1
#
_cell.length_a   1.000
_cell.length_b   1.000
_cell.length_c   1.000
_cell.angle_alpha   90.00
_cell.angle_beta   90.00
_cell.angle_gamma   90.00
#
_symmetry.space_group_name_H-M   'P 1'
#
loop_
_entity.id
_entity.type
_entity.pdbx_description
1 polymer ?
#
loop_
_entity_poly.entity_id
_entity_poly.type
_entity_poly.pdbx_seq_one_letter_code
_entity_poly.pdbx_strand_id
1 'polypeptide(L)'
;YKPENRVYRYNFFFDNCATRPAAIIENCIDGNIVYNYPYTAQSFRSMINHCTRNHPWLTFGCDLALGSPTDRLATQHEMMFLPEYLREAFANSSIKDNAGNIRPIVKETTVIDAIEADETNRDIWDILTPYVCSWLMFAVVALITFSEWKRKIYISITDFLLFFIAGISGIIIFFICFVSEHPCTSPNIAVIWLNPIHIAGAILFDVKKTKESCILL
;
A
#
# COMPACT_ATOMS: atom_id res chain seq x y z
N TYR A 1 -4.95 23.78 26.57
CA TYR A 1 -3.92 23.46 25.57
C TYR A 1 -2.66 23.02 26.30
N LYS A 2 -2.26 21.74 26.20
CA LYS A 2 -1.06 21.20 26.86
C LYS A 2 0.04 20.90 25.84
N PRO A 3 1.32 21.19 26.13
CA PRO A 3 2.44 20.97 25.22
C PRO A 3 2.52 19.57 24.60
N GLU A 4 2.16 18.53 25.36
CA GLU A 4 2.15 17.14 24.94
C GLU A 4 1.10 16.80 23.87
N ASN A 5 0.03 17.60 23.74
CA ASN A 5 -1.07 17.34 22.80
C ASN A 5 -0.87 18.07 21.45
N ARG A 6 0.32 18.62 21.20
CA ARG A 6 0.61 19.44 20.01
C ARG A 6 1.03 18.64 18.80
N VAL A 7 1.73 17.53 19.03
CA VAL A 7 2.31 16.72 17.97
C VAL A 7 1.54 15.42 17.90
N TYR A 8 0.88 15.21 16.76
CA TYR A 8 0.22 13.96 16.43
C TYR A 8 1.01 13.27 15.33
N ARG A 9 1.69 12.17 15.70
CA ARG A 9 2.39 11.33 14.73
C ARG A 9 1.40 10.33 14.15
N TYR A 10 0.89 10.65 12.96
CA TYR A 10 -0.06 9.80 12.26
C TYR A 10 0.55 8.44 11.90
N ASN A 11 -0.18 7.37 12.22
CA ASN A 11 0.12 6.01 11.82
C ASN A 11 -1.11 5.40 11.14
N PHE A 12 -1.00 5.09 9.85
CA PHE A 12 -2.12 4.65 9.04
C PHE A 12 -2.87 3.42 9.58
N PHE A 13 -2.19 2.48 10.26
CA PHE A 13 -2.84 1.26 10.76
C PHE A 13 -3.28 1.37 12.22
N PHE A 14 -2.52 2.06 13.06
CA PHE A 14 -2.65 1.93 14.51
C PHE A 14 -3.03 3.24 15.21
N ASP A 15 -2.77 4.40 14.62
CA ASP A 15 -3.10 5.70 15.20
C ASP A 15 -3.48 6.67 14.08
N ASN A 16 -4.73 6.56 13.62
CA ASN A 16 -5.27 7.26 12.47
C ASN A 16 -6.60 7.97 12.77
N CYS A 17 -7.23 8.54 11.76
CA CYS A 17 -8.49 9.30 11.90
C CYS A 17 -9.69 8.46 12.38
N ALA A 18 -9.60 7.13 12.37
CA ALA A 18 -10.62 6.21 12.88
C ALA A 18 -10.21 5.64 14.24
N THR A 19 -9.00 5.11 14.39
CA THR A 19 -8.55 4.53 15.68
C THR A 19 -8.36 5.57 16.76
N ARG A 20 -7.90 6.79 16.42
CA ARG A 20 -7.67 7.86 17.41
C ARG A 20 -8.98 8.30 18.08
N PRO A 21 -10.07 8.65 17.36
CA PRO A 21 -11.34 8.94 18.00
C PRO A 21 -11.91 7.76 18.80
N ALA A 22 -11.77 6.53 18.29
CA ALA A 22 -12.22 5.34 18.99
C ALA A 22 -11.55 5.20 20.36
N ALA A 23 -10.21 5.33 20.41
CA ALA A 23 -9.44 5.28 21.63
C ALA A 23 -9.80 6.43 22.60
N ILE A 24 -10.06 7.64 22.09
CA ILE A 24 -10.50 8.77 22.95
C ILE A 24 -11.85 8.44 23.58
N ILE A 25 -12.79 7.90 22.81
CA ILE A 25 -14.12 7.51 23.31
C ILE A 25 -13.98 6.41 24.37
N GLU A 26 -13.23 5.35 24.10
CA GLU A 26 -12.94 4.27 25.05
C GLU A 26 -12.39 4.80 26.39
N ASN A 27 -11.47 5.78 26.34
CA ASN A 27 -10.85 6.36 27.54
C ASN A 27 -11.76 7.34 28.31
N CYS A 28 -12.81 7.87 27.69
CA CYS A 28 -13.68 8.88 28.29
C CYS A 28 -15.02 8.30 28.81
N ILE A 29 -15.28 7.01 28.64
CA ILE A 29 -16.52 6.37 29.09
C ILE A 29 -16.38 5.85 30.53
N ASP A 30 -17.38 6.12 31.36
CA ASP A 30 -17.54 5.46 32.66
C ASP A 30 -18.06 4.03 32.48
N GLY A 31 -17.15 3.06 32.44
CA GLY A 31 -17.43 1.65 32.26
C GLY A 31 -16.51 1.01 31.22
N ASN A 32 -17.00 -0.01 30.52
CA ASN A 32 -16.29 -0.63 29.41
C ASN A 32 -17.20 -0.79 28.19
N ILE A 33 -16.62 -0.66 26.99
CA ILE A 33 -17.32 -0.99 25.75
C ILE A 33 -17.28 -2.51 25.57
N VAL A 34 -18.45 -3.11 25.41
CA VAL A 34 -18.64 -4.49 24.98
C VAL A 34 -18.82 -4.47 23.47
N TYR A 35 -17.76 -4.85 22.76
CA TYR A 35 -17.78 -4.92 21.31
C TYR A 35 -18.51 -6.16 20.81
N ASN A 36 -19.39 -5.97 19.84
CA ASN A 36 -19.99 -7.05 19.06
C ASN A 36 -19.70 -6.80 17.58
N TYR A 37 -18.60 -7.39 17.09
CA TYR A 37 -18.13 -7.15 15.73
C TYR A 37 -18.94 -8.00 14.73
N PRO A 38 -19.63 -7.38 13.74
CA PRO A 38 -20.44 -8.10 12.76
C PRO A 38 -19.61 -8.72 11.61
N TYR A 39 -18.28 -8.67 11.69
CA TYR A 39 -17.35 -9.06 10.64
C TYR A 39 -16.28 -10.04 11.12
N THR A 40 -15.73 -10.79 10.17
CA THR A 40 -14.66 -11.77 10.41
C THR A 40 -13.28 -11.13 10.22
N ALA A 41 -12.28 -11.69 10.91
CA ALA A 41 -10.90 -11.23 10.80
C ALA A 41 -10.38 -11.35 9.36
N GLN A 42 -9.78 -10.28 8.87
CA GLN A 42 -9.14 -10.18 7.54
C GLN A 42 -7.72 -9.63 7.68
N SER A 43 -6.87 -9.87 6.69
CA SER A 43 -5.55 -9.23 6.66
C SER A 43 -5.65 -7.75 6.30
N PHE A 44 -4.68 -6.94 6.75
CA PHE A 44 -4.61 -5.53 6.37
C PHE A 44 -4.53 -5.34 4.86
N ARG A 45 -3.74 -6.17 4.18
CA ARG A 45 -3.61 -6.14 2.72
C ARG A 45 -4.93 -6.43 2.03
N SER A 46 -5.68 -7.44 2.49
CA SER A 46 -7.00 -7.75 1.92
C SER A 46 -7.96 -6.58 2.05
N MET A 47 -7.98 -5.92 3.22
CA MET A 47 -8.85 -4.77 3.46
C MET A 47 -8.46 -3.55 2.61
N ILE A 48 -7.16 -3.25 2.50
CA ILE A 48 -6.67 -2.17 1.64
C ILE A 48 -6.99 -2.45 0.17
N ASN A 49 -6.69 -3.66 -0.31
CA ASN A 49 -6.93 -4.04 -1.70
C ASN A 49 -8.43 -4.03 -2.02
N HIS A 50 -9.29 -4.35 -1.05
CA HIS A 50 -10.73 -4.15 -1.20
C HIS A 50 -11.08 -2.67 -1.38
N CYS A 51 -10.52 -1.76 -0.58
CA CYS A 51 -10.75 -0.32 -0.72
C CYS A 51 -10.20 0.25 -2.05
N THR A 52 -9.08 -0.28 -2.55
CA THR A 52 -8.42 0.21 -3.78
C THR A 52 -8.77 -0.60 -5.03
N ARG A 53 -9.71 -1.55 -4.96
CA ARG A 53 -10.02 -2.53 -6.01
C ARG A 53 -10.31 -1.94 -7.40
N ASN A 54 -10.86 -0.72 -7.44
CA ASN A 54 -11.18 -0.01 -8.69
C ASN A 54 -10.01 0.85 -9.20
N HIS A 55 -8.87 0.81 -8.53
CA HIS A 55 -7.67 1.58 -8.85
C HIS A 55 -6.47 0.62 -8.91
N PRO A 56 -6.25 -0.08 -10.04
CA PRO A 56 -5.29 -1.17 -10.13
C PRO A 56 -3.84 -0.71 -9.90
N TRP A 57 -3.48 0.48 -10.39
CA TRP A 57 -2.16 1.07 -10.15
C TRP A 57 -1.92 1.47 -8.70
N LEU A 58 -2.96 2.00 -8.04
CA LEU A 58 -2.89 2.32 -6.61
C LEU A 58 -2.72 1.06 -5.79
N THR A 59 -3.51 0.02 -6.08
CA THR A 59 -3.41 -1.30 -5.42
C THR A 59 -2.00 -1.87 -5.59
N PHE A 60 -1.46 -1.86 -6.80
CA PHE A 60 -0.09 -2.33 -7.06
C PHE A 60 0.98 -1.51 -6.33
N GLY A 61 0.84 -0.18 -6.29
CA GLY A 61 1.76 0.68 -5.55
C GLY A 61 1.73 0.41 -4.04
N CYS A 62 0.53 0.27 -3.46
CA CYS A 62 0.36 -0.14 -2.07
C CYS A 62 0.97 -1.51 -1.83
N ASP A 63 0.73 -2.48 -2.72
CA ASP A 63 1.24 -3.83 -2.59
C ASP A 63 2.76 -3.89 -2.65
N LEU A 64 3.39 -3.01 -3.42
CA LEU A 64 4.83 -2.88 -3.53
C LEU A 64 5.46 -2.20 -2.30
N ALA A 65 4.82 -1.16 -1.78
CA ALA A 65 5.33 -0.39 -0.65
C ALA A 65 5.14 -1.09 0.70
N LEU A 66 4.02 -1.80 0.87
CA LEU A 66 3.68 -2.52 2.10
C LEU A 66 4.33 -3.91 2.13
N GLY A 67 4.91 -4.25 3.27
CA GLY A 67 5.62 -5.51 3.48
C GLY A 67 4.74 -6.63 4.03
N SER A 68 5.37 -7.72 4.45
CA SER A 68 4.68 -8.89 5.00
C SER A 68 3.89 -8.65 6.30
N PRO A 69 4.14 -7.61 7.13
CA PRO A 69 3.29 -7.36 8.29
C PRO A 69 1.83 -7.07 7.96
N THR A 70 1.51 -6.67 6.71
CA THR A 70 0.10 -6.48 6.29
C THR A 70 -0.61 -7.79 5.96
N ASP A 71 0.10 -8.91 5.87
CA ASP A 71 -0.45 -10.20 5.45
C ASP A 71 -1.02 -11.01 6.62
N ARG A 72 -0.68 -10.64 7.86
CA ARG A 72 -1.29 -11.23 9.05
C ARG A 72 -2.76 -10.83 9.15
N LEU A 73 -3.56 -11.70 9.75
CA LEU A 73 -4.92 -11.34 10.18
C LEU A 73 -4.85 -10.21 11.20
N ALA A 74 -5.64 -9.17 10.95
CA ALA A 74 -5.92 -8.12 11.91
C ALA A 74 -6.91 -8.65 12.96
N THR A 75 -6.75 -8.23 14.21
CA THR A 75 -7.82 -8.42 15.20
C THR A 75 -9.03 -7.59 14.79
N GLN A 76 -10.24 -7.98 15.23
CA GLN A 76 -11.45 -7.24 14.88
C GLN A 76 -11.39 -5.76 15.33
N HIS A 77 -10.70 -5.48 16.44
CA HIS A 77 -10.46 -4.11 16.88
C HIS A 77 -9.49 -3.36 15.95
N GLU A 78 -8.39 -4.00 15.52
CA GLU A 78 -7.45 -3.41 14.55
C GLU A 78 -8.10 -3.11 13.19
N MET A 79 -9.13 -3.85 12.79
CA MET A 79 -9.87 -3.59 11.55
C MET A 79 -10.54 -2.21 11.54
N MET A 80 -10.80 -1.61 12.72
CA MET A 80 -11.33 -0.26 12.85
C MET A 80 -10.38 0.84 12.38
N PHE A 81 -9.16 0.51 11.91
CA PHE A 81 -8.32 1.46 11.18
C PHE A 81 -9.01 2.00 9.92
N LEU A 82 -9.95 1.24 9.35
CA LEU A 82 -10.84 1.71 8.29
C LEU A 82 -12.13 2.26 8.89
N PRO A 83 -12.54 3.49 8.54
CA PRO A 83 -13.71 4.15 9.13
C PRO A 83 -15.02 3.33 9.05
N GLU A 84 -15.18 2.53 8.00
CA GLU A 84 -16.37 1.70 7.82
C GLU A 84 -16.48 0.61 8.89
N TYR A 85 -15.37 -0.08 9.20
CA TYR A 85 -15.36 -1.10 10.25
C TYR A 85 -15.53 -0.50 11.65
N LEU A 86 -15.04 0.73 11.87
CA LEU A 86 -15.31 1.49 13.09
C LEU A 86 -16.80 1.81 13.23
N ARG A 87 -17.41 2.33 12.17
CA ARG A 87 -18.84 2.67 12.11
C ARG A 87 -19.69 1.44 12.45
N GLU A 88 -19.41 0.30 11.82
CA GLU A 88 -20.12 -0.95 12.08
C GLU A 88 -19.87 -1.50 13.49
N ALA A 89 -18.63 -1.46 13.97
CA ALA A 89 -18.31 -1.88 15.34
C ALA A 89 -19.12 -1.06 16.35
N PHE A 90 -19.11 0.26 16.23
CA PHE A 90 -19.79 1.14 17.18
C PHE A 90 -21.30 0.99 17.09
N ALA A 91 -21.88 0.88 15.90
CA ALA A 91 -23.31 0.66 15.74
C ALA A 91 -23.83 -0.61 16.46
N ASN A 92 -22.99 -1.64 16.59
CA ASN A 92 -23.35 -2.92 17.21
C ASN A 92 -22.86 -3.07 18.67
N SER A 93 -22.13 -2.08 19.20
CA SER A 93 -21.51 -2.17 20.52
C SER A 93 -22.34 -1.48 21.61
N SER A 94 -22.11 -1.88 22.85
CA SER A 94 -22.79 -1.31 24.02
C SER A 94 -21.82 -0.96 25.12
N ILE A 95 -22.16 0.05 25.93
CA ILE A 95 -21.43 0.43 27.13
C ILE A 95 -22.04 -0.34 28.30
N LYS A 96 -21.19 -1.05 29.05
CA LYS A 96 -21.53 -1.62 30.36
C LYS A 96 -20.95 -0.72 31.44
N ASP A 97 -21.81 -0.08 32.22
CA ASP A 97 -21.37 0.77 33.33
C ASP A 97 -20.90 -0.06 34.55
N ASN A 98 -20.31 0.62 35.53
CA ASN A 98 -19.83 -0.03 36.76
C ASN A 98 -20.96 -0.62 37.63
N ALA A 99 -22.21 -0.20 37.42
CA ALA A 99 -23.39 -0.73 38.09
C ALA A 99 -23.98 -1.94 37.35
N GLY A 100 -23.47 -2.28 36.17
CA GLY A 100 -23.92 -3.40 35.33
C GLY A 100 -25.02 -3.05 34.33
N ASN A 101 -25.45 -1.79 34.23
CA ASN A 101 -26.43 -1.38 33.21
C ASN A 101 -25.78 -1.35 31.83
N ILE A 102 -26.57 -1.73 30.82
CA ILE A 102 -26.14 -1.78 29.43
C ILE A 102 -26.88 -0.70 28.66
N ARG A 103 -26.14 0.14 27.93
CA ARG A 103 -26.70 1.14 27.01
C ARG A 103 -25.97 1.13 25.67
N PRO A 104 -26.64 1.41 24.54
CA PRO A 104 -25.96 1.47 23.25
C PRO A 104 -24.95 2.63 23.22
N ILE A 105 -23.85 2.47 22.49
CA ILE A 105 -22.88 3.56 22.28
C ILE A 105 -23.37 4.55 21.21
N VAL A 106 -24.07 4.06 20.19
CA VAL A 106 -24.71 4.87 19.15
C VAL A 106 -26.21 4.94 19.41
N LYS A 107 -26.74 6.15 19.56
CA LYS A 107 -28.19 6.38 19.72
C LYS A 107 -28.92 6.38 18.37
N GLU A 108 -28.33 7.05 17.37
CA GLU A 108 -28.91 7.25 16.05
C GLU A 108 -27.77 7.43 15.03
N THR A 109 -27.99 6.99 13.79
CA THR A 109 -27.06 7.20 12.68
C THR A 109 -27.79 7.96 11.57
N THR A 110 -27.22 9.07 11.14
CA THR A 110 -27.76 9.89 10.04
C THR A 110 -26.69 10.04 8.97
N VAL A 111 -27.06 9.81 7.71
CA VAL A 111 -26.18 10.04 6.55
C VAL A 111 -26.41 11.46 6.06
N ILE A 112 -25.34 12.25 5.97
CA ILE A 112 -25.38 13.63 5.47
C ILE A 112 -24.69 13.63 4.10
N ASP A 113 -25.38 14.13 3.08
CA ASP A 113 -24.87 14.27 1.70
C ASP A 113 -24.20 12.99 1.17
N ALA A 114 -25.00 11.94 0.98
CA ALA A 114 -24.56 10.76 0.24
C ALA A 114 -24.30 11.16 -1.22
N ILE A 115 -23.06 11.56 -1.51
CA ILE A 115 -22.57 11.62 -2.88
C ILE A 115 -22.47 10.16 -3.33
N GLU A 116 -23.29 9.77 -4.29
CA GLU A 116 -23.11 8.48 -4.96
C GLU A 116 -21.67 8.42 -5.45
N ALA A 117 -20.96 7.34 -5.13
CA ALA A 117 -19.61 7.16 -5.63
C ALA A 117 -19.66 7.33 -7.15
N ASP A 118 -18.96 8.35 -7.66
CA ASP A 118 -18.90 8.63 -9.09
C ASP A 118 -18.69 7.29 -9.80
N GLU A 119 -19.63 6.90 -10.67
CA GLU A 119 -19.39 5.79 -11.56
C GLU A 119 -18.16 6.18 -12.38
N THR A 120 -16.99 5.66 -11.99
CA THR A 120 -15.74 5.96 -12.67
C THR A 120 -15.94 5.58 -14.13
N ASN A 121 -16.07 6.60 -14.98
CA ASN A 121 -15.99 6.42 -16.43
C ASN A 121 -14.71 5.64 -16.68
N ARG A 122 -14.84 4.45 -17.26
CA ARG A 122 -13.69 3.55 -17.45
C ARG A 122 -12.59 4.31 -18.19
N ASP A 123 -11.46 4.47 -17.52
CA ASP A 123 -10.27 5.08 -18.11
C ASP A 123 -9.46 4.00 -18.84
N ILE A 124 -8.61 4.42 -19.77
CA ILE A 124 -7.60 3.57 -20.40
C ILE A 124 -6.72 2.90 -19.32
N TRP A 125 -6.49 3.57 -18.19
CA TRP A 125 -5.73 3.05 -17.05
C TRP A 125 -6.41 1.88 -16.32
N ASP A 126 -7.72 1.70 -16.47
CA ASP A 126 -8.45 0.53 -15.95
C ASP A 126 -8.21 -0.71 -16.83
N ILE A 127 -7.91 -0.50 -18.11
CA ILE A 127 -7.55 -1.58 -19.06
C ILE A 127 -6.04 -1.86 -18.99
N LEU A 128 -5.22 -0.81 -18.98
CA LEU A 128 -3.77 -0.88 -18.83
C LEU A 128 -3.39 -1.09 -17.37
N THR A 129 -3.85 -2.19 -16.79
CA THR A 129 -3.49 -2.59 -15.43
C THR A 129 -2.00 -2.92 -15.34
N PRO A 130 -1.40 -2.87 -14.14
CA PRO A 130 -0.01 -3.29 -13.91
C PRO A 130 0.31 -4.68 -14.46
N TYR A 131 -0.65 -5.62 -14.38
CA TYR A 131 -0.53 -6.96 -14.94
C TYR A 131 -0.43 -6.95 -16.47
N VAL A 132 -1.31 -6.21 -17.15
CA VAL A 132 -1.29 -6.08 -18.61
C VAL A 132 0.00 -5.39 -19.06
N CYS A 133 0.39 -4.28 -18.42
CA CYS A 133 1.63 -3.59 -18.72
C CYS A 133 2.87 -4.47 -18.49
N SER A 134 2.86 -5.32 -17.46
CA SER A 134 3.96 -6.27 -17.21
C SER A 134 4.10 -7.29 -18.34
N TRP A 135 2.99 -7.83 -18.85
CA TRP A 135 3.00 -8.75 -19.99
C TRP A 135 3.38 -8.07 -21.30
N LEU A 136 2.92 -6.83 -21.54
CA LEU A 136 3.33 -6.04 -22.70
C LEU A 136 4.84 -5.75 -22.66
N MET A 137 5.35 -5.32 -21.51
CA MET A 137 6.79 -5.11 -21.31
C MET A 137 7.57 -6.40 -21.55
N PHE A 138 7.12 -7.52 -20.98
CA PHE A 138 7.74 -8.83 -21.19
C PHE A 138 7.78 -9.22 -22.67
N ALA A 139 6.67 -9.05 -23.40
CA ALA A 139 6.60 -9.36 -24.83
C ALA A 139 7.56 -8.48 -25.65
N VAL A 140 7.62 -7.17 -25.35
CA VAL A 140 8.54 -6.24 -26.02
C VAL A 140 10.00 -6.63 -25.78
N VAL A 141 10.37 -6.89 -24.52
CA VAL A 141 11.74 -7.32 -24.17
C VAL A 141 12.07 -8.64 -24.86
N ALA A 142 11.17 -9.63 -24.83
CA ALA A 142 11.37 -10.92 -25.50
C ALA A 142 11.57 -10.78 -27.02
N LEU A 143 10.81 -9.90 -27.68
CA LEU A 143 10.95 -9.62 -29.12
C LEU A 143 12.29 -8.95 -29.45
N ILE A 144 12.72 -7.99 -28.62
CA ILE A 144 14.03 -7.34 -28.76
C ILE A 144 15.13 -8.40 -28.59
N THR A 145 15.12 -9.16 -27.50
CA THR A 145 16.11 -10.21 -27.22
C THR A 145 16.15 -11.28 -28.31
N PHE A 146 14.99 -11.68 -28.86
CA PHE A 146 14.94 -12.61 -29.99
C PHE A 146 15.55 -12.02 -31.27
N SER A 147 15.31 -10.73 -31.53
CA SER A 147 15.86 -10.03 -32.68
C SER A 147 17.38 -9.86 -32.58
N GLU A 148 17.89 -9.54 -31.39
CA GLU A 148 19.31 -9.51 -31.07
C GLU A 148 19.96 -10.87 -31.33
N TRP A 149 19.36 -11.95 -30.82
CA TRP A 149 19.87 -13.31 -31.02
C TRP A 149 19.91 -13.71 -32.51
N LYS A 150 18.84 -13.42 -33.27
CA LYS A 150 18.74 -13.71 -34.71
C LYS A 150 19.75 -12.90 -35.53
N ARG A 151 19.91 -11.61 -35.22
CA ARG A 151 20.74 -10.67 -35.99
C ARG A 151 22.18 -10.59 -35.48
N LYS A 152 22.50 -11.24 -34.36
CA LYS A 152 23.79 -11.17 -33.66
C LYS A 152 24.22 -9.73 -33.35
N ILE A 153 23.24 -8.87 -33.05
CA ILE A 153 23.45 -7.48 -32.60
C ILE A 153 23.09 -7.39 -31.12
N TYR A 154 23.65 -6.40 -30.42
CA TYR A 154 23.33 -6.12 -29.01
C TYR A 154 22.86 -4.67 -28.85
N ILE A 155 21.70 -4.49 -28.22
CA ILE A 155 20.98 -3.23 -28.02
C ILE A 155 21.04 -2.89 -26.53
N SER A 156 22.18 -2.33 -26.11
CA SER A 156 22.48 -2.02 -24.69
C SER A 156 21.49 -1.06 -24.02
N ILE A 157 20.74 -0.26 -24.79
CA ILE A 157 19.76 0.69 -24.24
C ILE A 157 18.60 -0.02 -23.54
N THR A 158 18.23 -1.23 -23.99
CA THR A 158 17.15 -2.01 -23.38
C THR A 158 17.52 -2.41 -21.96
N ASP A 159 18.70 -3.02 -21.79
CA ASP A 159 19.22 -3.41 -20.47
C ASP A 159 19.44 -2.19 -19.58
N PHE A 160 20.01 -1.11 -20.13
CA PHE A 160 20.18 0.15 -19.40
C PHE A 160 18.86 0.64 -18.80
N LEU A 161 17.78 0.72 -19.60
CA LEU A 161 16.48 1.20 -19.13
C LEU A 161 15.87 0.28 -18.07
N LEU A 162 15.95 -1.04 -18.26
CA LEU A 162 15.43 -2.02 -17.31
C LEU A 162 16.13 -1.90 -15.95
N PHE A 163 17.46 -1.89 -15.94
CA PHE A 163 18.25 -1.76 -14.71
C PHE A 163 18.10 -0.37 -14.07
N PHE A 164 17.98 0.69 -14.87
CA PHE A 164 17.77 2.04 -14.36
C PHE A 164 16.42 2.16 -13.64
N ILE A 165 15.33 1.71 -14.26
CA ILE A 165 13.99 1.73 -13.66
C ILE A 165 13.96 0.86 -12.40
N ALA A 166 14.47 -0.37 -12.47
CA ALA A 166 14.55 -1.27 -11.32
C ALA A 166 15.39 -0.68 -10.18
N GLY A 167 16.47 0.02 -10.50
CA GLY A 167 17.34 0.69 -9.54
C GLY A 167 16.68 1.88 -8.85
N ILE A 168 15.98 2.74 -9.59
CA ILE A 168 15.23 3.86 -9.01
C ILE A 168 14.11 3.35 -8.11
N SER A 169 13.32 2.37 -8.58
CA SER A 169 12.30 1.72 -7.75
C SER A 169 12.92 1.05 -6.52
N GLY A 170 14.08 0.41 -6.66
CA GLY A 170 14.82 -0.20 -5.56
C GLY A 170 15.30 0.81 -4.51
N ILE A 171 15.73 2.01 -4.92
CA ILE A 171 16.07 3.10 -3.98
C ILE A 171 14.84 3.51 -3.16
N ILE A 172 13.68 3.68 -3.81
CA ILE A 172 12.43 4.06 -3.14
C ILE A 172 12.02 3.00 -2.13
N ILE A 173 11.97 1.72 -2.54
CA ILE A 173 11.58 0.62 -1.66
C ILE A 173 12.59 0.42 -0.53
N PHE A 174 13.89 0.57 -0.79
CA PHE A 174 14.92 0.53 0.24
C PHE A 174 14.71 1.65 1.28
N PHE A 175 14.47 2.88 0.84
CA PHE A 175 14.21 4.00 1.75
C PHE A 175 12.96 3.72 2.61
N ILE A 176 11.87 3.28 2.00
CA ILE A 176 10.62 3.00 2.72
C ILE A 176 10.80 1.82 3.71
N CYS A 177 11.55 0.79 3.34
CA CYS A 177 11.72 -0.42 4.16
C CYS A 177 12.73 -0.24 5.31
N PHE A 178 13.81 0.53 5.12
CA PHE A 178 14.92 0.59 6.09
C PHE A 178 15.13 1.96 6.74
N VAL A 179 14.71 3.04 6.09
CA VAL A 179 14.94 4.41 6.58
C VAL A 179 13.66 5.01 7.15
N SER A 180 12.51 4.73 6.54
CA SER A 180 11.25 5.29 6.96
C SER A 180 10.73 4.63 8.25
N GLU A 181 9.99 5.40 9.04
CA GLU A 181 9.26 4.90 10.22
C GLU A 181 7.82 4.49 9.87
N HIS A 182 7.51 4.27 8.58
CA HIS A 182 6.17 3.86 8.19
C HIS A 182 5.87 2.45 8.73
N PRO A 183 4.70 2.26 9.35
CA PRO A 183 4.29 0.96 9.84
C PRO A 183 4.13 -0.02 8.68
N CYS A 184 4.43 -1.28 8.96
CA CYS A 184 4.16 -2.41 8.07
C CYS A 184 4.89 -2.37 6.70
N THR A 185 5.92 -1.55 6.54
CA THR A 185 6.76 -1.54 5.32
C THR A 185 7.96 -2.48 5.40
N SER A 186 8.23 -3.05 6.57
CA SER A 186 9.35 -3.96 6.80
C SER A 186 8.92 -5.15 7.68
N PRO A 187 9.30 -6.39 7.34
CA PRO A 187 10.10 -6.78 6.17
C PRO A 187 9.28 -6.72 4.87
N ASN A 188 9.91 -6.33 3.76
CA ASN A 188 9.30 -6.29 2.42
C ASN A 188 10.14 -7.07 1.41
N ILE A 189 9.57 -8.15 0.87
CA ILE A 189 10.22 -9.05 -0.10
C ILE A 189 10.53 -8.33 -1.42
N ALA A 190 9.84 -7.24 -1.74
CA ALA A 190 10.11 -6.45 -2.94
C ALA A 190 11.56 -5.96 -3.02
N VAL A 191 12.22 -5.73 -1.87
CA VAL A 191 13.63 -5.33 -1.78
C VAL A 191 14.57 -6.33 -2.49
N ILE A 192 14.22 -7.62 -2.54
CA ILE A 192 15.09 -8.66 -3.12
C ILE A 192 15.27 -8.43 -4.63
N TRP A 193 14.17 -8.16 -5.34
CA TRP A 193 14.20 -8.00 -6.79
C TRP A 193 14.25 -6.53 -7.22
N LEU A 194 13.74 -5.60 -6.41
CA LEU A 194 13.95 -4.15 -6.54
C LEU A 194 14.99 -3.69 -5.52
N ASN A 195 16.25 -3.76 -5.91
CA ASN A 195 17.36 -3.31 -5.09
C ASN A 195 18.06 -2.09 -5.72
N PRO A 196 18.70 -1.22 -4.91
CA PRO A 196 19.44 -0.08 -5.41
C PRO A 196 20.72 -0.46 -6.21
N ILE A 197 21.22 -1.70 -6.08
CA ILE A 197 22.42 -2.19 -6.79
C ILE A 197 22.17 -2.22 -8.32
N HIS A 198 20.92 -2.33 -8.76
CA HIS A 198 20.57 -2.24 -10.18
C HIS A 198 21.03 -0.93 -10.86
N ILE A 199 21.20 0.16 -10.11
CA ILE A 199 21.81 1.40 -10.64
C ILE A 199 23.24 1.18 -11.12
N ALA A 200 24.03 0.38 -10.40
CA ALA A 200 25.38 0.04 -10.84
C ALA A 200 25.33 -0.74 -12.17
N GLY A 201 24.36 -1.64 -12.33
CA GLY A 201 24.10 -2.34 -13.58
C GLY A 201 23.84 -1.37 -14.74
N ALA A 202 22.96 -0.39 -14.54
CA ALA A 202 22.66 0.63 -15.56
C ALA A 202 23.93 1.38 -16.00
N ILE A 203 24.76 1.83 -15.05
CA ILE A 203 26.01 2.54 -15.37
C ILE A 203 26.98 1.66 -16.17
N LEU A 204 27.09 0.37 -15.83
CA LEU A 204 27.99 -0.55 -16.52
C LEU A 204 27.61 -0.76 -18.00
N PHE A 205 26.32 -0.83 -18.31
CA PHE A 205 25.85 -0.98 -19.69
C PHE A 205 26.08 0.28 -20.53
N ASP A 206 26.01 1.46 -19.93
CA ASP A 206 26.31 2.73 -20.62
C ASP A 206 27.80 2.84 -20.97
N VAL A 207 28.69 2.54 -20.02
CA VAL A 207 30.15 2.60 -20.23
C VAL A 207 30.64 1.61 -21.30
N LYS A 208 30.03 0.42 -21.38
CA LYS A 208 30.38 -0.57 -22.41
C LYS A 208 30.04 -0.07 -23.82
N LYS A 209 28.89 0.59 -23.98
CA LYS A 209 28.47 1.22 -25.25
C LYS A 209 29.45 2.29 -25.73
N THR A 210 29.94 3.12 -24.81
CA THR A 210 30.92 4.17 -25.13
C THR A 210 32.26 3.58 -25.60
N LYS A 211 32.73 2.49 -24.98
CA LYS A 211 33.98 1.82 -25.39
C LYS A 211 33.88 1.18 -26.77
N GLU A 212 32.78 0.49 -27.08
CA GLU A 212 32.58 -0.11 -28.40
C GLU A 212 32.48 0.96 -29.50
N SER A 213 31.86 2.10 -29.21
CA SER A 213 31.78 3.23 -30.15
C SER A 213 33.12 3.95 -30.36
N CYS A 214 33.97 4.03 -29.33
CA CYS A 214 35.28 4.68 -29.40
C CYS A 214 36.36 3.81 -30.08
N ILE A 215 36.16 2.50 -30.19
CA ILE A 215 37.06 1.58 -30.91
C ILE A 215 36.75 1.57 -32.42
N LEU A 216 35.57 2.05 -32.82
CA LEU A 216 35.09 2.10 -34.22
C LEU A 216 35.33 3.46 -34.91
N LEU A 217 36.03 4.40 -34.25
CA LEU A 217 36.48 5.70 -34.78
C LEU A 217 38.00 5.71 -34.93
#